data_AF-A0A1F3KJ46-F1
#
_entry.id   AF-A0A1F3KJ46-F1
#
_cell.length_a   1.000
_cell.length_b   1.000
_cell.length_c   1.000
_cell.angle_alpha   90.00
_cell.angle_beta   90.00
_cell.angle_gamma   90.00
#
_symmetry.space_group_name_H-M   'P 1'
#
loop_
_entity.id
_entity.type
_entity.pdbx_description
1 polymer ?
#
loop_
_entity_poly.entity_id
_entity_poly.type
_entity_poly.pdbx_seq_one_letter_code
_entity_poly.pdbx_strand_id
1 'polypeptide(L)'
;MEIIKTFWNWYIGLFSDTDNKVRLMAWLVTIATLTFIISFILKPSRQYIIKLFKCKNKKGKEDLVSNAPISNNGNNMKDNYGIVIQNNYNFNITISNGEDVNNIIKSIQKANQTTNFLSVANKSIDMRFINLFSELPWVDSIGIVTDSIHLENLNTDSTHSLYSLSYLIDKGKTNKLLIQSFDSNGQEFKLEKIEGHNNDFLLAIFWKEFNMWTINSLLNFAKESQSLDFISAIKNDLSNLLGDFTFILTNTSIKIVYNSNNKSTNVARHTEFGTIEKAFLINGEHQELEITTLELSIIDALFKTEIVSEKNENGIYTVIEKNSHSSIVKLTTLVQIILGQYGRELTPKDVKLAITIIDQLVINKLNAMVSQPIPTNKNEQTDYLFKLSFEGTKVYENYQK
;
A
#
# COMPACT_ATOMS: atom_id res chain seq x y z
N MET A 1 -11.99 26.35 -19.88
CA MET A 1 -10.62 26.28 -20.46
C MET A 1 -10.18 27.62 -21.05
N GLU A 2 -11.09 28.36 -21.71
CA GLU A 2 -10.82 29.67 -22.32
C GLU A 2 -10.38 30.74 -21.30
N ILE A 3 -11.03 30.82 -20.13
CA ILE A 3 -10.68 31.77 -19.04
C ILE A 3 -9.22 31.60 -18.57
N ILE A 4 -8.74 30.35 -18.47
CA ILE A 4 -7.37 30.05 -18.05
C ILE A 4 -6.37 30.51 -19.11
N LYS A 5 -6.67 30.30 -20.40
CA LYS A 5 -5.83 30.78 -21.51
C LYS A 5 -5.79 32.31 -21.55
N THR A 6 -6.94 32.97 -21.36
CA THR A 6 -7.02 34.44 -21.31
C THR A 6 -6.20 35.01 -20.16
N PHE A 7 -6.27 34.40 -18.98
CA PHE A 7 -5.46 34.79 -17.83
C PHE A 7 -3.96 34.63 -18.09
N TRP A 8 -3.52 33.48 -18.63
CA TRP A 8 -2.11 33.24 -18.93
C TRP A 8 -1.55 34.17 -20.01
N ASN A 9 -2.33 34.46 -21.05
CA ASN A 9 -1.93 35.38 -22.10
C ASN A 9 -1.79 36.82 -21.57
N TRP A 10 -2.72 37.26 -20.72
CA TRP A 10 -2.62 38.54 -20.04
C TRP A 10 -1.41 38.61 -19.11
N TYR A 11 -1.18 37.56 -18.30
CA TYR A 11 -0.06 37.48 -17.37
C TYR A 11 1.31 37.47 -18.06
N ILE A 12 1.46 36.72 -19.15
CA ILE A 12 2.68 36.71 -19.97
C ILE A 12 2.90 38.09 -20.61
N GLY A 13 1.82 38.76 -21.02
CA GLY A 13 1.87 40.12 -21.55
C GLY A 13 2.54 41.14 -20.61
N LEU A 14 2.41 40.97 -19.29
CA LEU A 14 3.04 41.85 -18.29
C LEU A 14 4.58 41.81 -18.31
N PHE A 15 5.19 40.73 -18.79
CA PHE A 15 6.65 40.62 -18.94
C PHE A 15 7.18 41.25 -20.23
N SER A 16 6.31 41.45 -21.19
CA SER A 16 6.61 42.08 -22.48
C SER A 16 6.20 43.56 -22.53
N ASP A 17 5.75 44.12 -21.40
CA ASP A 17 5.35 45.52 -21.32
C ASP A 17 6.52 46.46 -21.63
N THR A 18 6.24 47.60 -22.25
CA THR A 18 7.22 48.63 -22.60
C THR A 18 7.67 49.44 -21.39
N ASP A 19 6.86 49.51 -20.33
CA ASP A 19 7.22 50.15 -19.07
C ASP A 19 8.04 49.21 -18.16
N ASN A 20 9.28 49.62 -17.87
CA ASN A 20 10.18 48.95 -16.95
C ASN A 20 9.57 48.70 -15.56
N LYS A 21 8.73 49.62 -15.06
CA LYS A 21 8.09 49.49 -13.74
C LYS A 21 7.07 48.37 -13.71
N VAL A 22 6.30 48.20 -14.79
CA VAL A 22 5.29 47.14 -14.93
C VAL A 22 5.98 45.77 -14.97
N ARG A 23 7.05 45.64 -15.77
CA ARG A 23 7.84 44.40 -15.82
C ARG A 23 8.48 44.04 -14.48
N LEU A 24 9.06 45.02 -13.79
CA LEU A 24 9.67 44.80 -12.48
C LEU A 24 8.63 44.34 -11.45
N MET A 25 7.44 44.96 -11.45
CA MET A 25 6.34 44.54 -10.57
C MET A 25 5.82 43.14 -10.90
N ALA A 26 5.72 42.78 -12.19
CA ALA A 26 5.34 41.43 -12.60
C ALA A 26 6.32 40.39 -12.05
N TRP A 27 7.63 40.62 -12.19
CA TRP A 27 8.68 39.76 -11.62
C TRP A 27 8.58 39.64 -10.10
N LEU A 28 8.38 40.75 -9.38
CA LEU A 28 8.26 40.75 -7.93
C LEU A 28 7.04 39.94 -7.45
N VAL A 29 5.89 40.08 -8.13
CA VAL A 29 4.68 39.30 -7.83
C VAL A 29 4.89 37.81 -8.10
N THR A 30 5.57 37.45 -9.19
CA THR A 30 5.92 36.05 -9.49
C THR A 30 6.79 35.45 -8.41
N ILE A 31 7.86 36.16 -8.02
CA ILE A 31 8.79 35.71 -6.99
C ILE A 31 8.05 35.57 -5.65
N ALA A 32 7.22 36.55 -5.27
CA ALA A 32 6.41 36.49 -4.06
C ALA A 32 5.45 35.29 -4.07
N THR A 33 4.80 35.02 -5.20
CA THR A 33 3.85 33.90 -5.36
C THR A 33 4.57 32.55 -5.30
N LEU A 34 5.70 32.39 -5.99
CA LEU A 34 6.54 31.20 -5.90
C LEU A 34 7.07 30.99 -4.47
N THR A 35 7.53 32.04 -3.82
CA THR A 35 8.00 32.00 -2.43
C THR A 35 6.88 31.60 -1.47
N PHE A 36 5.66 32.09 -1.71
CA PHE A 36 4.46 31.70 -0.96
C PHE A 36 4.13 30.23 -1.19
N ILE A 37 4.08 29.75 -2.44
CA ILE A 37 3.83 28.35 -2.79
C ILE A 37 4.89 27.43 -2.15
N ILE A 38 6.17 27.78 -2.24
CA ILE A 38 7.27 27.05 -1.60
C ILE A 38 7.09 27.06 -0.06
N SER A 39 6.75 28.20 0.52
CA SER A 39 6.59 28.34 1.98
C SER A 39 5.31 27.67 2.52
N PHE A 40 4.27 27.54 1.72
CA PHE A 40 2.98 26.99 2.15
C PHE A 40 2.85 25.50 1.81
N ILE A 41 3.47 25.05 0.71
CA ILE A 41 3.44 23.65 0.30
C ILE A 41 4.65 22.89 0.86
N LEU A 42 5.87 23.42 0.73
CA LEU A 42 7.09 22.67 1.11
C LEU A 42 7.49 22.82 2.58
N LYS A 43 7.11 23.92 3.25
CA LYS A 43 7.44 24.13 4.67
C LYS A 43 6.66 23.20 5.61
N PRO A 44 5.37 22.91 5.41
CA PRO A 44 4.67 21.85 6.14
C PRO A 44 5.30 20.48 5.88
N SER A 45 5.70 20.17 4.64
CA SER A 45 6.42 18.92 4.31
C SER A 45 7.74 18.81 5.05
N ARG A 46 8.52 19.90 5.12
CA ARG A 46 9.80 19.94 5.85
C ARG A 46 9.61 19.86 7.36
N GLN A 47 8.59 20.51 7.94
CA GLN A 47 8.28 20.39 9.37
C GLN A 47 7.73 18.99 9.72
N TYR A 48 6.98 18.36 8.82
CA TYR A 48 6.49 16.99 8.94
C TYR A 48 7.65 15.97 8.90
N ILE A 49 8.58 16.12 7.95
CA ILE A 49 9.82 15.32 7.85
C ILE A 49 10.69 15.53 9.10
N ILE A 50 10.87 16.78 9.57
CA ILE A 50 11.64 17.05 10.80
C ILE A 50 10.94 16.49 12.06
N LYS A 51 9.61 16.47 12.14
CA LYS A 51 8.86 15.83 13.25
C LYS A 51 9.02 14.31 13.22
N LEU A 52 8.93 13.68 12.05
CA LEU A 52 9.18 12.25 11.84
C LEU A 52 10.61 11.85 12.29
N PHE A 53 11.61 12.69 12.00
CA PHE A 53 12.99 12.43 12.43
C PHE A 53 13.31 12.83 13.87
N LYS A 54 12.64 13.85 14.46
CA LYS A 54 12.81 14.21 15.88
C LYS A 54 12.16 13.19 16.82
N CYS A 55 11.08 12.52 16.41
CA CYS A 55 10.51 11.41 17.19
C CYS A 55 11.43 10.18 17.24
N LYS A 56 12.29 9.96 16.23
CA LYS A 56 13.30 8.88 16.23
C LYS A 56 14.52 9.19 17.11
N ASN A 57 14.92 10.45 17.26
CA ASN A 57 16.14 10.82 17.99
C ASN A 57 15.95 11.19 19.47
N LYS A 58 14.72 11.13 20.02
CA LYS A 58 14.45 11.45 21.44
C LYS A 58 14.28 10.23 22.37
N LYS A 59 14.60 9.02 21.89
CA LYS A 59 14.65 7.78 22.72
C LYS A 59 16.07 7.34 23.10
N GLY A 60 16.98 8.30 23.23
CA GLY A 60 18.35 8.08 23.67
C GLY A 60 18.77 9.12 24.70
N LYS A 61 18.03 9.20 25.82
CA LYS A 61 18.53 9.59 27.14
C LYS A 61 17.40 9.47 28.15
N GLU A 62 17.59 8.56 29.08
CA GLU A 62 16.82 8.42 30.30
C GLU A 62 16.82 9.75 31.07
N ASP A 63 15.64 10.15 31.53
CA ASP A 63 15.49 10.70 32.88
C ASP A 63 14.25 10.03 33.48
N LEU A 64 14.48 9.37 34.62
CA LEU A 64 13.51 8.72 35.49
C LEU A 64 12.42 9.70 35.91
N VAL A 65 11.16 9.45 35.53
CA VAL A 65 10.00 9.72 36.39
C VAL A 65 8.95 8.63 36.18
N SER A 66 8.56 8.04 37.30
CA SER A 66 7.61 6.96 37.49
C SER A 66 6.15 7.35 37.19
N ASN A 67 5.31 6.29 37.11
CA ASN A 67 3.83 6.22 37.16
C ASN A 67 3.21 6.06 35.76
N ALA A 68 2.48 4.99 35.38
CA ALA A 68 1.76 3.94 36.09
C ALA A 68 1.61 2.69 35.15
N PRO A 69 1.19 1.50 35.62
CA PRO A 69 1.26 0.27 34.82
C PRO A 69 0.12 0.21 33.79
N ILE A 70 0.47 0.19 32.50
CA ILE A 70 -0.45 -0.29 31.45
C ILE A 70 -0.18 -1.79 31.31
N SER A 71 -1.21 -2.59 31.57
CA SER A 71 -1.14 -4.04 31.66
C SER A 71 -0.56 -4.68 30.39
N ASN A 72 0.51 -5.45 30.56
CA ASN A 72 0.95 -6.47 29.62
C ASN A 72 -0.13 -7.56 29.53
N ASN A 73 -1.02 -7.46 28.55
CA ASN A 73 -1.70 -8.62 28.00
C ASN A 73 -1.45 -8.61 26.50
N GLY A 74 -0.72 -9.60 26.00
CA GLY A 74 -0.66 -9.86 24.56
C GLY A 74 -2.08 -10.19 24.09
N ASN A 75 -2.66 -9.29 23.30
CA ASN A 75 -3.99 -9.48 22.75
C ASN A 75 -3.90 -10.51 21.62
N ASN A 76 -4.09 -11.77 21.96
CA ASN A 76 -4.45 -12.80 20.98
C ASN A 76 -5.84 -12.46 20.45
N MET A 77 -5.92 -11.95 19.23
CA MET A 77 -7.20 -11.73 18.54
C MET A 77 -7.63 -13.05 17.92
N LYS A 78 -8.63 -13.69 18.54
CA LYS A 78 -9.25 -14.89 17.98
C LYS A 78 -10.53 -14.49 17.25
N ASP A 79 -10.62 -14.77 15.96
CA ASP A 79 -11.89 -14.73 15.22
C ASP A 79 -12.31 -16.16 14.81
N ASN A 80 -13.43 -16.29 14.09
CA ASN A 80 -13.94 -17.59 13.63
C ASN A 80 -13.01 -18.29 12.61
N TYR A 81 -11.91 -17.62 12.25
CA TYR A 81 -10.97 -17.96 11.19
C TYR A 81 -9.54 -18.13 11.75
N GLY A 82 -9.29 -17.94 13.04
CA GLY A 82 -7.98 -18.28 13.61
C GLY A 82 -7.56 -17.37 14.75
N ILE A 83 -6.30 -17.52 15.17
CA ILE A 83 -5.69 -16.67 16.20
C ILE A 83 -4.65 -15.75 15.56
N VAL A 84 -4.94 -14.46 15.55
CA VAL A 84 -4.02 -13.38 15.19
C VAL A 84 -3.30 -12.91 16.47
N ILE A 85 -2.03 -13.27 16.64
CA ILE A 85 -1.24 -12.96 17.85
C ILE A 85 -0.57 -11.59 17.71
N GLN A 86 -0.95 -10.63 18.55
CA GLN A 86 -0.37 -9.28 18.57
C GLN A 86 0.77 -9.17 19.59
N ASN A 87 1.96 -8.74 19.13
CA ASN A 87 3.03 -8.26 20.00
C ASN A 87 3.42 -6.83 19.61
N ASN A 88 3.01 -5.84 20.42
CA ASN A 88 3.41 -4.42 20.40
C ASN A 88 4.19 -3.93 19.16
N TYR A 89 3.44 -3.36 18.20
CA TYR A 89 3.90 -2.74 16.94
C TYR A 89 4.50 -3.68 15.89
N ASN A 90 4.71 -4.95 16.18
CA ASN A 90 5.21 -5.93 15.22
C ASN A 90 4.34 -7.19 15.28
N PHE A 91 3.43 -7.33 14.32
CA PHE A 91 2.90 -8.65 14.01
C PHE A 91 4.00 -9.43 13.30
N ASN A 92 4.65 -10.34 14.02
CA ASN A 92 5.08 -11.56 13.35
C ASN A 92 3.77 -12.25 12.98
N ILE A 93 3.47 -12.38 11.69
CA ILE A 93 2.62 -13.51 11.29
C ILE A 93 3.49 -14.75 11.48
N THR A 94 3.75 -15.12 12.74
CA THR A 94 4.22 -16.44 13.09
C THR A 94 3.04 -17.34 12.80
N ILE A 95 3.00 -17.83 11.56
CA ILE A 95 2.06 -18.85 11.14
C ILE A 95 2.48 -20.10 11.91
N SER A 96 1.93 -20.23 13.11
CA SER A 96 2.20 -21.35 13.99
C SER A 96 1.47 -22.61 13.51
N ASN A 97 0.37 -22.43 12.76
CA ASN A 97 -0.50 -23.49 12.27
C ASN A 97 -0.96 -23.21 10.82
N GLY A 98 -0.98 -24.25 9.98
CA GLY A 98 -1.44 -24.14 8.59
C GLY A 98 -2.92 -23.78 8.45
N GLU A 99 -3.74 -24.01 9.47
CA GLU A 99 -5.17 -23.68 9.47
C GLU A 99 -5.42 -22.16 9.51
N ASP A 100 -4.67 -21.41 10.33
CA ASP A 100 -4.75 -19.95 10.40
C ASP A 100 -4.42 -19.31 9.03
N VAL A 101 -3.49 -19.90 8.30
CA VAL A 101 -3.14 -19.42 6.95
C VAL A 101 -4.24 -19.64 5.94
N ASN A 102 -4.84 -20.83 5.91
CA ASN A 102 -5.93 -21.10 4.99
C ASN A 102 -7.10 -20.15 5.23
N ASN A 103 -7.31 -19.76 6.47
CA ASN A 103 -8.34 -18.81 6.84
C ASN A 103 -7.96 -17.35 6.52
N ILE A 104 -6.68 -16.98 6.66
CA ILE A 104 -6.14 -15.73 6.12
C ILE A 104 -6.30 -15.67 4.58
N ILE A 105 -6.01 -16.74 3.83
CA ILE A 105 -6.25 -16.77 2.38
C ILE A 105 -7.72 -16.55 2.06
N LYS A 106 -8.62 -17.22 2.80
CA LYS A 106 -10.06 -17.05 2.60
C LYS A 106 -10.49 -15.59 2.81
N SER A 107 -9.75 -14.83 3.63
CA SER A 107 -9.96 -13.40 3.81
C SER A 107 -9.41 -12.53 2.68
N ILE A 108 -8.42 -13.02 1.91
CA ILE A 108 -7.89 -12.31 0.75
C ILE A 108 -8.97 -12.30 -0.33
N GLN A 109 -9.43 -11.11 -0.69
CA GLN A 109 -10.41 -10.97 -1.76
C GLN A 109 -9.80 -11.42 -3.10
N LYS A 110 -10.50 -12.33 -3.78
CA LYS A 110 -10.11 -12.80 -5.11
C LYS A 110 -10.37 -11.70 -6.15
N ALA A 111 -9.50 -11.61 -7.17
CA ALA A 111 -9.57 -10.57 -8.19
C ALA A 111 -10.90 -10.52 -8.97
N ASN A 112 -11.60 -11.66 -9.09
CA ASN A 112 -12.92 -11.73 -9.73
C ASN A 112 -14.08 -11.19 -8.86
N GLN A 113 -13.83 -10.89 -7.59
CA GLN A 113 -14.82 -10.34 -6.65
C GLN A 113 -14.70 -8.82 -6.51
N THR A 114 -13.71 -8.24 -7.15
CA THR A 114 -13.37 -6.81 -7.10
C THR A 114 -13.55 -6.20 -8.49
N THR A 115 -14.57 -5.37 -8.66
CA THR A 115 -15.20 -5.09 -9.96
C THR A 115 -14.47 -4.12 -10.89
N ASN A 116 -13.34 -3.51 -10.52
CA ASN A 116 -12.77 -2.38 -11.29
C ASN A 116 -11.28 -2.50 -11.66
N PHE A 117 -10.71 -3.71 -11.71
CA PHE A 117 -9.28 -3.89 -12.04
C PHE A 117 -8.91 -3.80 -13.52
N LEU A 118 -9.90 -3.75 -14.42
CA LEU A 118 -9.65 -3.74 -15.88
C LEU A 118 -8.83 -2.53 -16.35
N SER A 119 -8.94 -1.37 -15.70
CA SER A 119 -8.14 -0.17 -16.07
C SER A 119 -6.65 -0.32 -15.74
N VAL A 120 -6.31 -1.13 -14.73
CA VAL A 120 -4.94 -1.34 -14.25
C VAL A 120 -4.26 -2.53 -14.96
N ALA A 121 -5.05 -3.50 -15.42
CA ALA A 121 -4.57 -4.75 -16.03
C ALA A 121 -3.97 -4.61 -17.45
N ASN A 122 -4.19 -3.48 -18.13
CA ASN A 122 -3.79 -3.30 -19.54
C ASN A 122 -2.30 -2.97 -19.76
N LYS A 123 -1.49 -2.93 -18.70
CA LYS A 123 -0.03 -2.70 -18.79
C LYS A 123 0.73 -4.02 -18.70
N SER A 124 1.89 -4.08 -19.37
CA SER A 124 2.81 -5.22 -19.23
C SER A 124 3.20 -5.43 -17.77
N ILE A 125 3.52 -6.66 -17.39
CA ILE A 125 3.88 -7.01 -16.01
C ILE A 125 5.06 -6.17 -15.50
N ASP A 126 6.04 -5.96 -16.38
CA ASP A 126 7.19 -5.10 -16.20
C ASP A 126 6.80 -3.66 -15.85
N MET A 127 5.92 -3.05 -16.65
CA MET A 127 5.46 -1.68 -16.38
C MET A 127 4.62 -1.58 -15.11
N ARG A 128 3.87 -2.63 -14.77
CA ARG A 128 3.11 -2.68 -13.51
C ARG A 128 4.05 -2.75 -12.31
N PHE A 129 5.06 -3.60 -12.38
CA PHE A 129 6.09 -3.72 -11.37
C PHE A 129 6.80 -2.38 -11.16
N ILE A 130 7.37 -1.80 -12.23
CA ILE A 130 8.14 -0.55 -12.15
C ILE A 130 7.29 0.57 -11.54
N ASN A 131 6.10 0.85 -12.10
CA ASN A 131 5.29 1.99 -11.65
C ASN A 131 4.83 1.86 -10.20
N LEU A 132 4.68 0.63 -9.70
CA LEU A 132 4.21 0.37 -8.36
C LEU A 132 5.35 0.38 -7.35
N PHE A 133 6.42 -0.35 -7.65
CA PHE A 133 7.55 -0.52 -6.73
C PHE A 133 8.45 0.72 -6.69
N SER A 134 8.54 1.52 -7.74
CA SER A 134 9.35 2.75 -7.75
C SER A 134 8.91 3.79 -6.72
N GLU A 135 7.64 3.72 -6.31
CA GLU A 135 7.03 4.68 -5.41
C GLU A 135 6.86 4.17 -3.98
N LEU A 136 7.38 2.97 -3.69
CA LEU A 136 7.33 2.44 -2.34
C LEU A 136 8.28 3.22 -1.41
N PRO A 137 7.98 3.29 -0.11
CA PRO A 137 8.66 4.20 0.81
C PRO A 137 10.18 4.03 0.92
N TRP A 138 10.71 2.84 0.62
CA TRP A 138 12.14 2.53 0.79
C TRP A 138 12.89 2.34 -0.52
N VAL A 139 12.22 2.49 -1.66
CA VAL A 139 12.86 2.39 -2.97
C VAL A 139 13.46 3.75 -3.33
N ASP A 140 14.76 3.77 -3.58
CA ASP A 140 15.49 4.98 -3.99
C ASP A 140 15.54 5.10 -5.52
N SER A 141 15.79 3.99 -6.20
CA SER A 141 15.77 3.93 -7.66
C SER A 141 15.55 2.52 -8.20
N ILE A 142 15.00 2.42 -9.42
CA ILE A 142 14.89 1.18 -10.19
C ILE A 142 15.54 1.44 -11.54
N GLY A 143 16.47 0.57 -11.94
CA GLY A 143 17.13 0.58 -13.25
C GLY A 143 17.00 -0.77 -13.93
N ILE A 144 16.90 -0.77 -15.27
CA ILE A 144 17.03 -2.01 -16.05
C ILE A 144 18.51 -2.37 -16.14
N VAL A 145 18.85 -3.64 -15.90
CA VAL A 145 20.23 -4.11 -16.07
C VAL A 145 20.50 -4.32 -17.55
N THR A 146 21.31 -3.43 -18.14
CA THR A 146 21.63 -3.47 -19.58
C THR A 146 23.01 -4.06 -19.88
N ASP A 147 23.85 -4.27 -18.86
CA ASP A 147 25.22 -4.74 -19.04
C ASP A 147 25.26 -6.27 -19.18
N SER A 148 25.75 -6.73 -20.33
CA SER A 148 25.83 -8.14 -20.74
C SER A 148 26.58 -9.04 -19.75
N ILE A 149 27.47 -8.49 -18.92
CA ILE A 149 28.33 -9.22 -17.98
C ILE A 149 27.54 -9.85 -16.83
N HIS A 150 26.35 -9.34 -16.47
CA HIS A 150 25.45 -9.99 -15.50
C HIS A 150 24.38 -10.89 -16.17
N LEU A 151 24.21 -10.77 -17.48
CA LEU A 151 23.27 -11.57 -18.28
C LEU A 151 23.88 -12.90 -18.76
N GLU A 152 25.22 -13.05 -18.77
CA GLU A 152 25.90 -14.24 -19.30
C GLU A 152 25.55 -15.57 -18.60
N ASN A 153 25.01 -15.55 -17.38
CA ASN A 153 24.51 -16.75 -16.69
C ASN A 153 22.99 -16.94 -16.79
N LEU A 154 22.25 -15.97 -17.32
CA LEU A 154 20.80 -16.04 -17.46
C LEU A 154 20.50 -16.31 -18.94
N ASN A 155 20.32 -17.58 -19.32
CA ASN A 155 19.97 -17.96 -20.70
C ASN A 155 18.86 -17.06 -21.26
N THR A 156 19.24 -16.20 -22.22
CA THR A 156 18.51 -15.00 -22.67
C THR A 156 17.34 -15.31 -23.61
N ASP A 157 16.62 -16.41 -23.42
CA ASP A 157 15.34 -16.65 -24.10
C ASP A 157 14.15 -16.12 -23.30
N SER A 158 14.38 -15.58 -22.09
CA SER A 158 13.32 -15.04 -21.26
C SER A 158 12.86 -13.67 -21.77
N THR A 159 11.60 -13.57 -22.16
CA THR A 159 10.87 -12.31 -22.48
C THR A 159 10.73 -11.34 -21.30
N HIS A 160 11.39 -11.59 -20.18
CA HIS A 160 11.22 -10.88 -18.91
C HIS A 160 12.43 -10.02 -18.59
N SER A 161 12.20 -8.76 -18.27
CA SER A 161 13.25 -7.80 -17.95
C SER A 161 13.87 -8.07 -16.56
N LEU A 162 15.19 -7.90 -16.46
CA LEU A 162 15.92 -7.92 -15.18
C LEU A 162 16.13 -6.50 -14.65
N TYR A 163 15.76 -6.27 -13.40
CA TYR A 163 15.86 -4.98 -12.74
C TYR A 163 16.95 -4.98 -11.66
N SER A 164 17.69 -3.88 -11.57
CA SER A 164 18.44 -3.51 -10.38
C SER A 164 17.62 -2.50 -9.59
N LEU A 165 17.25 -2.87 -8.37
CA LEU A 165 16.47 -2.04 -7.48
C LEU A 165 17.35 -1.58 -6.32
N SER A 166 17.51 -0.26 -6.18
CA SER A 166 18.20 0.35 -5.05
C SER A 166 17.20 0.67 -3.94
N TYR A 167 17.49 0.23 -2.72
CA TYR A 167 16.65 0.49 -1.55
C TYR A 167 17.46 1.11 -0.41
N LEU A 168 16.78 1.90 0.40
CA LEU A 168 17.36 2.65 1.52
C LEU A 168 17.59 1.73 2.72
N ILE A 169 18.81 1.77 3.25
CA ILE A 169 19.20 1.03 4.47
C ILE A 169 19.30 1.99 5.67
N ASP A 170 19.86 3.17 5.43
CA ASP A 170 20.04 4.24 6.42
C ASP A 170 20.06 5.61 5.71
N LYS A 171 20.10 6.72 6.46
CA LYS A 171 20.17 8.07 5.93
C LYS A 171 21.32 8.22 4.92
N GLY A 172 20.95 8.27 3.64
CA GLY A 172 21.89 8.43 2.53
C GLY A 172 22.68 7.19 2.15
N LYS A 173 22.32 5.99 2.68
CA LYS A 173 22.92 4.71 2.29
C LYS A 173 21.89 3.85 1.56
N THR A 174 22.27 3.35 0.40
CA THR A 174 21.46 2.45 -0.43
C THR A 174 22.15 1.11 -0.61
N ASN A 175 21.38 0.04 -0.75
CA ASN A 175 21.84 -1.23 -1.32
C ASN A 175 21.09 -1.55 -2.61
N LYS A 176 21.54 -2.56 -3.35
CA LYS A 176 20.95 -2.99 -4.62
C LYS A 176 20.54 -4.45 -4.55
N LEU A 177 19.41 -4.76 -5.19
CA LEU A 177 18.93 -6.13 -5.43
C LEU A 177 18.66 -6.30 -6.91
N LEU A 178 18.84 -7.52 -7.40
CA LEU A 178 18.39 -7.95 -8.70
C LEU A 178 17.02 -8.58 -8.56
N ILE A 179 16.05 -8.10 -9.35
CA ILE A 179 14.67 -8.58 -9.32
C ILE A 179 14.19 -8.84 -10.73
N GLN A 180 13.54 -9.98 -10.93
CA GLN A 180 12.83 -10.29 -12.18
C GLN A 180 11.34 -10.51 -11.88
N SER A 181 10.47 -9.91 -12.69
CA SER A 181 9.02 -9.96 -12.47
C SER A 181 8.32 -10.98 -13.36
N PHE A 182 7.38 -11.72 -12.77
CA PHE A 182 6.61 -12.78 -13.43
C PHE A 182 5.12 -12.67 -13.13
N ASP A 183 4.31 -13.20 -14.05
CA ASP A 183 2.87 -13.39 -13.86
C ASP A 183 2.57 -14.85 -13.50
N SER A 184 1.77 -15.07 -12.45
CA SER A 184 1.18 -16.36 -12.14
C SER A 184 -0.33 -16.34 -12.33
N ASN A 185 -0.83 -17.24 -13.18
CA ASN A 185 -2.26 -17.39 -13.46
C ASN A 185 -2.98 -18.30 -12.44
N GLY A 186 -2.25 -18.92 -11.51
CA GLY A 186 -2.80 -19.87 -10.54
C GLY A 186 -2.17 -19.75 -9.16
N GLN A 187 -2.43 -20.75 -8.31
CA GLN A 187 -1.93 -20.79 -6.93
C GLN A 187 -0.53 -21.41 -6.82
N GLU A 188 0.06 -21.81 -7.95
CA GLU A 188 1.41 -22.34 -8.04
C GLU A 188 2.14 -21.67 -9.19
N PHE A 189 3.36 -21.20 -8.91
CA PHE A 189 4.28 -20.68 -9.92
C PHE A 189 5.41 -21.69 -10.13
N LYS A 190 5.74 -21.95 -11.40
CA LYS A 190 6.84 -22.85 -11.77
C LYS A 190 7.97 -22.02 -12.36
N LEU A 191 9.17 -22.23 -11.84
CA LEU A 191 10.37 -21.59 -12.34
C LEU A 191 10.74 -22.23 -13.68
N GLU A 192 10.68 -21.46 -14.77
CA GLU A 192 11.40 -21.82 -15.98
C GLU A 192 12.88 -21.53 -15.72
N LYS A 193 13.78 -22.47 -16.04
CA LYS A 193 15.21 -22.45 -15.63
C LYS A 193 15.81 -21.03 -15.53
N ILE A 194 16.04 -20.57 -14.31
CA ILE A 194 16.85 -19.39 -14.02
C ILE A 194 18.18 -19.89 -13.44
N GLU A 195 19.26 -19.69 -14.17
CA GLU A 195 20.62 -20.02 -13.72
C GLU A 195 21.22 -18.78 -13.02
N GLY A 196 21.53 -18.91 -11.73
CA GLY A 196 22.09 -17.82 -10.93
C GLY A 196 21.60 -17.85 -9.48
N HIS A 197 22.50 -18.13 -8.55
CA HIS A 197 22.23 -18.18 -7.11
C HIS A 197 23.21 -17.26 -6.38
N ASN A 198 22.97 -15.96 -6.42
CA ASN A 198 23.64 -15.04 -5.49
C ASN A 198 22.62 -14.47 -4.49
N ASN A 199 23.11 -13.97 -3.35
CA ASN A 199 22.26 -13.46 -2.27
C ASN A 199 21.52 -12.16 -2.65
N ASP A 200 21.79 -11.59 -3.82
CA ASP A 200 21.17 -10.33 -4.26
C ASP A 200 20.04 -10.54 -5.27
N PHE A 201 19.80 -11.78 -5.75
CA PHE A 201 18.77 -12.08 -6.75
C PHE A 201 17.46 -12.59 -6.14
N LEU A 202 16.33 -11.98 -6.51
CA LEU A 202 14.98 -12.28 -6.05
C LEU A 202 13.97 -12.33 -7.20
N LEU A 203 12.83 -13.00 -6.98
CA LEU A 203 11.73 -13.06 -7.94
C LEU A 203 10.54 -12.28 -7.43
N ALA A 204 10.03 -11.34 -8.23
CA ALA A 204 8.76 -10.66 -7.99
C ALA A 204 7.63 -11.38 -8.74
N ILE A 205 6.71 -12.03 -8.02
CA ILE A 205 5.64 -12.81 -8.63
C ILE A 205 4.32 -12.07 -8.41
N PHE A 206 3.61 -11.78 -9.50
CA PHE A 206 2.24 -11.28 -9.43
C PHE A 206 1.24 -12.43 -9.52
N TRP A 207 0.50 -12.63 -8.44
CA TRP A 207 -0.53 -13.65 -8.31
C TRP A 207 -1.87 -13.10 -8.79
N LYS A 208 -2.25 -13.40 -10.04
CA LYS A 208 -3.45 -12.83 -10.65
C LYS A 208 -4.73 -13.16 -9.92
N GLU A 209 -4.86 -14.39 -9.41
CA GLU A 209 -6.06 -14.83 -8.66
C GLU A 209 -6.31 -13.94 -7.42
N PHE A 210 -5.23 -13.45 -6.79
CA PHE A 210 -5.27 -12.70 -5.53
C PHE A 210 -4.95 -11.21 -5.70
N ASN A 211 -4.64 -10.78 -6.93
CA ASN A 211 -4.17 -9.43 -7.24
C ASN A 211 -3.06 -8.95 -6.27
N MET A 212 -2.08 -9.82 -6.03
CA MET A 212 -1.07 -9.61 -5.00
C MET A 212 0.32 -9.85 -5.56
N TRP A 213 1.27 -9.02 -5.14
CA TRP A 213 2.69 -9.23 -5.41
C TRP A 213 3.35 -9.94 -4.24
N THR A 214 4.29 -10.84 -4.52
CA THR A 214 5.28 -11.32 -3.55
C THR A 214 6.67 -11.16 -4.12
N ILE A 215 7.67 -10.96 -3.27
CA ILE A 215 9.09 -11.02 -3.64
C ILE A 215 9.71 -12.18 -2.86
N ASN A 216 10.28 -13.16 -3.56
CA ASN A 216 10.75 -14.38 -2.93
C ASN A 216 12.19 -14.72 -3.32
N SER A 217 12.88 -15.40 -2.41
CA SER A 217 14.17 -16.01 -2.66
C SER A 217 14.01 -17.24 -3.54
N LEU A 218 14.96 -17.49 -4.44
CA LEU A 218 15.04 -18.77 -5.16
C LEU A 218 15.12 -19.97 -4.21
N LEU A 219 15.69 -19.78 -3.02
CA LEU A 219 15.79 -20.81 -1.98
C LEU A 219 14.44 -21.18 -1.36
N ASN A 220 13.37 -20.44 -1.65
CA ASN A 220 12.02 -20.79 -1.22
C ASN A 220 11.33 -21.81 -2.15
N PHE A 221 11.87 -22.05 -3.34
CA PHE A 221 11.28 -22.98 -4.31
C PHE A 221 11.57 -24.44 -3.93
N ALA A 222 10.61 -25.31 -4.17
CA ALA A 222 10.78 -26.75 -3.99
C ALA A 222 11.87 -27.27 -4.94
N LYS A 223 12.88 -27.96 -4.39
CA LYS A 223 14.06 -28.42 -5.17
C LYS A 223 13.70 -29.32 -6.34
N GLU A 224 12.72 -30.19 -6.16
CA GLU A 224 12.35 -31.22 -7.15
C GLU A 224 11.44 -30.66 -8.25
N SER A 225 10.40 -29.92 -7.87
CA SER A 225 9.40 -29.36 -8.81
C SER A 225 9.77 -28.00 -9.36
N GLN A 226 10.78 -27.33 -8.76
CA GLN A 226 11.12 -25.93 -9.00
C GLN A 226 9.87 -25.03 -8.95
N SER A 227 8.96 -25.34 -8.03
CA SER A 227 7.71 -24.61 -7.87
C SER A 227 7.60 -23.92 -6.51
N LEU A 228 6.79 -22.89 -6.49
CA LEU A 228 6.43 -22.15 -5.30
C LEU A 228 4.91 -21.95 -5.33
N ASP A 229 4.22 -22.45 -4.31
CA ASP A 229 2.80 -22.17 -4.14
C ASP A 229 2.59 -20.80 -3.49
N PHE A 230 1.40 -20.21 -3.70
CA PHE A 230 1.04 -18.89 -3.19
C PHE A 230 1.21 -18.77 -1.67
N ILE A 231 0.96 -19.85 -0.94
CA ILE A 231 1.09 -19.82 0.52
C ILE A 231 2.53 -19.80 0.97
N SER A 232 3.36 -20.64 0.37
CA SER A 232 4.79 -20.59 0.58
C SER A 232 5.36 -19.23 0.15
N ALA A 233 4.81 -18.60 -0.90
CA ALA A 233 5.20 -17.28 -1.35
C ALA A 233 4.87 -16.17 -0.35
N ILE A 234 3.64 -16.10 0.17
CA ILE A 234 3.26 -15.12 1.21
C ILE A 234 4.07 -15.33 2.49
N LYS A 235 4.23 -16.59 2.92
CA LYS A 235 4.98 -16.94 4.14
C LYS A 235 6.43 -16.48 4.11
N ASN A 236 6.99 -16.33 2.93
CA ASN A 236 8.39 -16.01 2.69
C ASN A 236 8.55 -14.75 1.84
N ASP A 237 7.56 -13.86 1.90
CA ASP A 237 7.55 -12.62 1.13
C ASP A 237 8.55 -11.62 1.73
N LEU A 238 9.41 -11.10 0.86
CA LEU A 238 10.49 -10.16 1.13
C LEU A 238 10.17 -8.76 0.59
N SER A 239 8.97 -8.52 0.08
CA SER A 239 8.57 -7.20 -0.43
C SER A 239 8.61 -6.10 0.64
N ASN A 240 8.57 -6.49 1.91
CA ASN A 240 8.71 -5.57 3.03
C ASN A 240 10.06 -4.85 3.00
N LEU A 241 11.13 -5.44 2.45
CA LEU A 241 12.44 -4.80 2.25
C LEU A 241 12.33 -3.51 1.42
N LEU A 242 11.28 -3.40 0.61
CA LEU A 242 11.02 -2.27 -0.27
C LEU A 242 9.96 -1.31 0.30
N GLY A 243 9.38 -1.63 1.46
CA GLY A 243 8.31 -0.87 2.09
C GLY A 243 6.90 -1.27 1.66
N ASP A 244 6.72 -2.44 1.05
CA ASP A 244 5.39 -3.00 0.79
C ASP A 244 4.82 -3.65 2.07
N PHE A 245 4.12 -2.85 2.87
CA PHE A 245 3.56 -3.27 4.15
C PHE A 245 2.26 -4.06 3.98
N THR A 246 1.93 -4.85 5.00
CA THR A 246 0.66 -5.58 5.08
C THR A 246 -0.25 -4.89 6.08
N PHE A 247 -1.49 -4.60 5.68
CA PHE A 247 -2.52 -4.02 6.53
C PHE A 247 -3.47 -5.12 6.98
N ILE A 248 -3.78 -5.12 8.27
CA ILE A 248 -4.81 -5.96 8.88
C ILE A 248 -5.95 -5.05 9.28
N LEU A 249 -7.09 -5.30 8.65
CA LEU A 249 -8.30 -4.56 8.87
C LEU A 249 -9.28 -5.44 9.64
N THR A 250 -9.74 -4.96 10.80
CA THR A 250 -10.64 -5.69 11.69
C THR A 250 -11.98 -4.98 11.79
N ASN A 251 -13.07 -5.73 11.97
CA ASN A 251 -14.40 -5.27 12.40
C ASN A 251 -14.72 -3.78 12.14
N THR A 252 -14.97 -3.46 10.89
CA THR A 252 -15.50 -2.20 10.36
C THR A 252 -17.02 -2.23 10.40
N SER A 253 -17.64 -1.23 11.02
CA SER A 253 -19.09 -0.99 10.92
C SER A 253 -19.34 0.32 10.18
N ILE A 254 -20.26 0.28 9.22
CA ILE A 254 -20.56 1.39 8.33
C ILE A 254 -22.04 1.69 8.46
N LYS A 255 -22.39 2.96 8.62
CA LYS A 255 -23.77 3.45 8.55
C LYS A 255 -23.95 4.24 7.26
N ILE A 256 -24.96 3.88 6.49
CA ILE A 256 -25.27 4.54 5.21
C ILE A 256 -26.70 5.05 5.28
N VAL A 257 -26.88 6.31 4.91
CA VAL A 257 -28.19 6.95 4.82
C VAL A 257 -28.55 7.07 3.34
N TYR A 258 -29.63 6.41 2.96
CA TYR A 258 -30.17 6.44 1.61
C TYR A 258 -31.48 7.22 1.55
N ASN A 259 -31.78 7.77 0.37
CA ASN A 259 -33.03 8.43 0.06
C ASN A 259 -33.65 7.83 -1.21
N SER A 260 -34.74 7.06 -1.04
CA SER A 260 -35.46 6.45 -2.17
C SER A 260 -36.26 7.46 -2.98
N ASN A 261 -36.61 8.60 -2.38
CA ASN A 261 -37.41 9.65 -3.03
C ASN A 261 -36.53 10.53 -3.94
N ASN A 262 -35.22 10.58 -3.71
CA ASN A 262 -34.27 11.26 -4.58
C ASN A 262 -34.08 10.46 -5.87
N LYS A 263 -34.48 11.06 -7.01
CA LYS A 263 -34.40 10.46 -8.35
C LYS A 263 -33.21 10.94 -9.18
N SER A 264 -32.27 11.67 -8.58
CA SER A 264 -31.06 12.11 -9.29
C SER A 264 -30.27 10.91 -9.79
N THR A 265 -29.83 10.97 -11.05
CA THR A 265 -29.00 9.95 -11.69
C THR A 265 -27.50 10.26 -11.61
N ASN A 266 -27.13 11.45 -11.12
CA ASN A 266 -25.75 11.94 -11.09
C ASN A 266 -25.04 11.70 -9.75
N VAL A 267 -25.59 10.80 -8.93
CA VAL A 267 -25.15 10.52 -7.56
C VAL A 267 -25.10 9.02 -7.36
N ALA A 268 -24.22 8.55 -6.48
CA ALA A 268 -24.12 7.11 -6.20
C ALA A 268 -25.43 6.60 -5.59
N ARG A 269 -25.84 5.41 -6.02
CA ARG A 269 -27.17 4.86 -5.75
C ARG A 269 -27.08 3.37 -5.50
N HIS A 270 -27.73 2.91 -4.44
CA HIS A 270 -28.03 1.50 -4.23
C HIS A 270 -29.29 1.12 -5.01
N THR A 271 -29.28 -0.05 -5.64
CA THR A 271 -30.42 -0.52 -6.46
C THR A 271 -31.70 -0.65 -5.64
N GLU A 272 -31.58 -1.09 -4.39
CA GLU A 272 -32.69 -1.28 -3.45
C GLU A 272 -33.07 -0.01 -2.67
N PHE A 273 -32.12 0.60 -1.95
CA PHE A 273 -32.40 1.68 -0.99
C PHE A 273 -32.43 3.09 -1.59
N GLY A 274 -31.92 3.27 -2.81
CA GLY A 274 -31.89 4.56 -3.49
C GLY A 274 -30.59 5.33 -3.33
N THR A 275 -30.65 6.66 -3.42
CA THR A 275 -29.47 7.53 -3.50
C THR A 275 -28.72 7.55 -2.16
N ILE A 276 -27.40 7.43 -2.18
CA ILE A 276 -26.57 7.63 -0.98
C ILE A 276 -26.52 9.13 -0.66
N GLU A 277 -27.06 9.53 0.49
CA GLU A 277 -27.01 10.91 0.98
C GLU A 277 -25.79 11.12 1.89
N LYS A 278 -25.53 10.18 2.81
CA LYS A 278 -24.39 10.23 3.74
C LYS A 278 -23.89 8.84 4.09
N ALA A 279 -22.62 8.75 4.46
CA ALA A 279 -22.01 7.53 4.97
C ALA A 279 -21.11 7.85 6.17
N PHE A 280 -21.06 6.94 7.14
CA PHE A 280 -20.29 7.08 8.36
C PHE A 280 -19.58 5.78 8.69
N LEU A 281 -18.34 5.89 9.13
CA LEU A 281 -17.63 4.82 9.83
C LEU A 281 -18.02 4.87 11.31
N ILE A 282 -18.42 3.74 11.88
CA ILE A 282 -18.66 3.59 13.32
C ILE A 282 -17.39 3.01 13.93
N ASN A 283 -16.69 3.79 14.76
CA ASN A 283 -15.48 3.32 15.44
C ASN A 283 -15.84 2.49 16.70
N GLY A 284 -14.83 1.89 17.35
CA GLY A 284 -15.01 1.07 18.55
C GLY A 284 -15.67 1.78 19.74
N GLU A 285 -15.69 3.12 19.74
CA GLU A 285 -16.35 3.96 20.74
C GLU A 285 -17.78 4.37 20.33
N HIS A 286 -18.32 3.80 19.24
CA HIS A 286 -19.62 4.12 18.65
C HIS A 286 -19.74 5.57 18.16
N GLN A 287 -18.61 6.25 17.91
CA GLN A 287 -18.61 7.56 17.27
C GLN A 287 -18.76 7.40 15.76
N GLU A 288 -19.61 8.24 15.17
CA GLU A 288 -19.82 8.30 13.73
C GLU A 288 -18.84 9.28 13.10
N LEU A 289 -17.94 8.76 12.27
CA LEU A 289 -17.02 9.55 11.47
C LEU A 289 -17.54 9.60 10.03
N GLU A 290 -17.93 10.78 9.55
CA GLU A 290 -18.41 10.95 8.18
C GLU A 290 -17.32 10.60 7.17
N ILE A 291 -17.70 9.80 6.17
CA ILE A 291 -16.85 9.38 5.06
C ILE A 291 -17.51 9.77 3.75
N THR A 292 -16.67 10.05 2.75
CA THR A 292 -17.15 10.34 1.39
C THR A 292 -17.63 9.06 0.72
N THR A 293 -18.49 9.20 -0.30
CA THR A 293 -18.92 8.07 -1.15
C THR A 293 -17.74 7.32 -1.79
N LEU A 294 -16.63 8.01 -2.03
CA LEU A 294 -15.42 7.43 -2.62
C LEU A 294 -14.60 6.64 -1.60
N GLU A 295 -14.55 7.11 -0.35
CA GLU A 295 -14.01 6.33 0.76
C GLU A 295 -14.87 5.09 1.03
N LEU A 296 -16.20 5.24 0.97
CA LEU A 296 -17.14 4.11 1.05
C LEU A 296 -16.86 3.07 -0.05
N SER A 297 -16.71 3.49 -1.31
CA SER A 297 -16.44 2.54 -2.40
C SER A 297 -15.08 1.85 -2.28
N ILE A 298 -14.08 2.49 -1.66
CA ILE A 298 -12.83 1.82 -1.29
C ILE A 298 -13.11 0.76 -0.21
N ILE A 299 -13.85 1.10 0.84
CA ILE A 299 -14.18 0.17 1.93
C ILE A 299 -14.95 -1.04 1.39
N ASP A 300 -15.94 -0.84 0.52
CA ASP A 300 -16.70 -1.92 -0.14
C ASP A 300 -15.79 -2.81 -1.00
N ALA A 301 -14.72 -2.24 -1.57
CA ALA A 301 -13.71 -2.98 -2.31
C ALA A 301 -12.66 -3.67 -1.42
N LEU A 302 -12.70 -3.49 -0.09
CA LEU A 302 -11.81 -4.14 0.87
C LEU A 302 -12.50 -5.23 1.69
N PHE A 303 -13.80 -5.08 1.92
CA PHE A 303 -14.59 -6.01 2.71
C PHE A 303 -15.82 -6.48 1.98
N LYS A 304 -16.27 -7.67 2.34
CA LYS A 304 -17.68 -8.01 2.20
C LYS A 304 -18.37 -7.61 3.48
N THR A 305 -19.35 -6.73 3.36
CA THR A 305 -20.19 -6.29 4.47
C THR A 305 -21.55 -6.98 4.38
N GLU A 306 -22.17 -7.15 5.54
CA GLU A 306 -23.53 -7.68 5.68
C GLU A 306 -24.38 -6.65 6.40
N ILE A 307 -25.64 -6.50 5.97
CA ILE A 307 -26.59 -5.62 6.63
C ILE A 307 -26.96 -6.21 7.98
N VAL A 308 -26.67 -5.48 9.06
CA VAL A 308 -26.99 -5.87 10.44
C VAL A 308 -28.16 -5.07 11.01
N SER A 309 -28.50 -3.93 10.41
CA SER A 309 -29.66 -3.14 10.80
C SER A 309 -30.18 -2.33 9.61
N GLU A 310 -31.51 -2.24 9.50
CA GLU A 310 -32.19 -1.41 8.53
C GLU A 310 -33.36 -0.69 9.22
N LYS A 311 -33.51 0.60 8.95
CA LYS A 311 -34.67 1.39 9.35
C LYS A 311 -35.13 2.24 8.18
N ASN A 312 -36.43 2.32 7.97
CA ASN A 312 -37.05 3.18 6.96
C ASN A 312 -38.00 4.16 7.64
N GLU A 313 -37.77 5.44 7.42
CA GLU A 313 -38.66 6.51 7.83
C GLU A 313 -39.01 7.36 6.61
N ASN A 314 -40.21 7.16 6.07
CA ASN A 314 -40.76 7.92 4.94
C ASN A 314 -39.86 7.95 3.68
N GLY A 315 -39.18 6.84 3.37
CA GLY A 315 -38.30 6.73 2.21
C GLY A 315 -36.86 7.20 2.46
N ILE A 316 -36.51 7.51 3.71
CA ILE A 316 -35.13 7.63 4.16
C ILE A 316 -34.75 6.32 4.84
N TYR A 317 -33.81 5.60 4.24
CA TYR A 317 -33.28 4.37 4.81
C TYR A 317 -31.99 4.65 5.57
N THR A 318 -31.89 4.15 6.80
CA THR A 318 -30.62 4.06 7.53
C THR A 318 -30.24 2.60 7.61
N VAL A 319 -29.16 2.25 6.93
CA VAL A 319 -28.62 0.89 6.89
C VAL A 319 -27.31 0.87 7.65
N ILE A 320 -27.14 -0.13 8.52
CA ILE A 320 -25.85 -0.41 9.16
C ILE A 320 -25.34 -1.72 8.59
N GLU A 321 -24.14 -1.69 8.07
CA GLU A 321 -23.42 -2.82 7.54
C GLU A 321 -22.19 -3.12 8.39
N LYS A 322 -21.83 -4.39 8.48
CA LYS A 322 -20.65 -4.84 9.22
C LYS A 322 -19.93 -5.92 8.44
N ASN A 323 -18.60 -5.86 8.37
CA ASN A 323 -17.83 -6.99 7.87
C ASN A 323 -17.83 -8.12 8.91
N SER A 324 -18.07 -9.34 8.43
CA SER A 324 -18.05 -10.54 9.26
C SER A 324 -16.63 -11.06 9.55
N HIS A 325 -15.62 -10.56 8.83
CA HIS A 325 -14.25 -11.11 8.82
C HIS A 325 -13.17 -10.03 8.75
N SER A 326 -12.03 -10.30 9.38
CA SER A 326 -10.79 -9.53 9.20
C SER A 326 -10.32 -9.63 7.74
N SER A 327 -9.65 -8.60 7.23
CA SER A 327 -9.08 -8.58 5.88
C SER A 327 -7.58 -8.27 5.94
N ILE A 328 -6.79 -8.99 5.14
CA ILE A 328 -5.35 -8.80 5.02
C ILE A 328 -5.03 -8.36 3.61
N VAL A 329 -4.38 -7.20 3.49
CA VAL A 329 -4.13 -6.57 2.19
C VAL A 329 -2.78 -5.87 2.18
N LYS A 330 -2.02 -6.04 1.10
CA LYS A 330 -0.71 -5.38 0.93
C LYS A 330 -0.86 -3.95 0.43
N LEU A 331 0.11 -3.09 0.71
CA LEU A 331 0.17 -1.72 0.22
C LEU A 331 0.03 -1.67 -1.31
N THR A 332 0.78 -2.53 -1.99
CA THR A 332 0.74 -2.68 -3.45
C THR A 332 -0.63 -3.10 -3.98
N THR A 333 -1.35 -3.96 -3.25
CA THR A 333 -2.74 -4.36 -3.60
C THR A 333 -3.72 -3.21 -3.34
N LEU A 334 -3.62 -2.53 -2.20
CA LEU A 334 -4.46 -1.36 -1.87
C LEU A 334 -4.34 -0.24 -2.89
N VAL A 335 -3.11 0.06 -3.34
CA VAL A 335 -2.88 1.06 -4.39
C VAL A 335 -3.68 0.69 -5.63
N GLN A 336 -3.60 -0.56 -6.08
CA GLN A 336 -4.32 -1.02 -7.25
C GLN A 336 -5.85 -0.93 -7.05
N ILE A 337 -6.36 -1.28 -5.86
CA ILE A 337 -7.79 -1.16 -5.52
C ILE A 337 -8.25 0.30 -5.67
N ILE A 338 -7.53 1.23 -5.03
CA ILE A 338 -7.87 2.65 -5.03
C ILE A 338 -7.82 3.19 -6.46
N LEU A 339 -6.77 2.91 -7.23
CA LEU A 339 -6.69 3.40 -8.60
C LEU A 339 -7.79 2.83 -9.48
N GLY A 340 -8.16 1.56 -9.30
CA GLY A 340 -9.32 0.94 -9.96
C GLY A 340 -10.63 1.68 -9.63
N GLN A 341 -10.88 1.98 -8.36
CA GLN A 341 -12.08 2.73 -7.94
C GLN A 341 -12.14 4.15 -8.50
N TYR A 342 -10.97 4.77 -8.73
CA TYR A 342 -10.88 6.11 -9.32
C TYR A 342 -10.85 6.09 -10.85
N GLY A 343 -10.87 4.90 -11.49
CA GLY A 343 -10.71 4.75 -12.93
C GLY A 343 -9.37 5.31 -13.44
N ARG A 344 -8.32 5.26 -12.62
CA ARG A 344 -7.00 5.79 -12.93
C ARG A 344 -6.04 4.71 -13.38
N GLU A 345 -5.06 5.15 -14.16
CA GLU A 345 -3.95 4.29 -14.55
C GLU A 345 -2.93 4.13 -13.43
N LEU A 346 -2.18 3.03 -13.49
CA LEU A 346 -1.00 2.83 -12.66
C LEU A 346 0.16 3.67 -13.20
N THR A 347 0.27 4.90 -12.73
CA THR A 347 1.41 5.81 -12.98
C THR A 347 2.09 6.17 -11.65
N PRO A 348 3.38 6.54 -11.65
CA PRO A 348 4.07 6.95 -10.42
C PRO A 348 3.34 8.03 -9.60
N LYS A 349 2.76 9.02 -10.30
CA LYS A 349 2.00 10.11 -9.69
C LYS A 349 0.73 9.59 -9.01
N ASP A 350 0.01 8.71 -9.69
CA ASP A 350 -1.24 8.16 -9.16
C ASP A 350 -0.97 7.17 -8.03
N VAL A 351 0.14 6.42 -8.07
CA VAL A 351 0.57 5.56 -6.96
C VAL A 351 0.82 6.39 -5.69
N LYS A 352 1.54 7.52 -5.77
CA LYS A 352 1.72 8.42 -4.60
C LYS A 352 0.40 8.96 -4.06
N LEU A 353 -0.52 9.31 -4.94
CA LEU A 353 -1.86 9.75 -4.54
C LEU A 353 -2.60 8.64 -3.79
N ALA A 354 -2.56 7.42 -4.32
CA ALA A 354 -3.16 6.26 -3.67
C ALA A 354 -2.54 5.97 -2.30
N ILE A 355 -1.21 6.02 -2.16
CA ILE A 355 -0.51 5.89 -0.87
C ILE A 355 -0.98 6.95 0.13
N THR A 356 -1.20 8.19 -0.31
CA THR A 356 -1.72 9.26 0.54
C THR A 356 -3.15 8.97 1.02
N ILE A 357 -4.00 8.43 0.13
CA ILE A 357 -5.36 8.02 0.48
C ILE A 357 -5.33 6.85 1.46
N ILE A 358 -4.41 5.88 1.29
CA ILE A 358 -4.23 4.75 2.21
C ILE A 358 -3.87 5.26 3.62
N ASP A 359 -2.94 6.19 3.72
CA ASP A 359 -2.59 6.79 5.03
C ASP A 359 -3.81 7.44 5.68
N GLN A 360 -4.57 8.24 4.95
CA GLN A 360 -5.74 8.94 5.48
C GLN A 360 -6.89 8.00 5.84
N LEU A 361 -7.25 7.07 4.96
CA LEU A 361 -8.41 6.21 5.13
C LEU A 361 -8.08 4.94 5.91
N VAL A 362 -7.11 4.16 5.44
CA VAL A 362 -6.82 2.82 5.97
C VAL A 362 -6.11 2.93 7.33
N ILE A 363 -5.09 3.78 7.44
CA ILE A 363 -4.34 3.93 8.69
C ILE A 363 -5.12 4.78 9.68
N ASN A 364 -5.54 5.99 9.30
CA ASN A 364 -6.08 6.94 10.27
C ASN A 364 -7.57 6.76 10.57
N LYS A 365 -8.43 6.47 9.57
CA LYS A 365 -9.89 6.31 9.80
C LYS A 365 -10.26 4.88 10.18
N LEU A 366 -9.85 3.88 9.40
CA LEU A 366 -10.12 2.46 9.66
C LEU A 366 -9.25 1.90 10.79
N ASN A 367 -8.24 2.65 11.23
CA ASN A 367 -7.32 2.24 12.29
C ASN A 367 -6.69 0.87 11.99
N ALA A 368 -6.32 0.64 10.73
CA ALA A 368 -5.72 -0.61 10.29
C ALA A 368 -4.41 -0.87 11.04
N MET A 369 -4.20 -2.13 11.42
CA MET A 369 -2.92 -2.52 11.96
C MET A 369 -1.93 -2.69 10.82
N VAL A 370 -0.74 -2.12 10.96
CA VAL A 370 0.34 -2.25 9.97
C VAL A 370 1.29 -3.36 10.42
N SER A 371 1.62 -4.25 9.51
CA SER A 371 2.50 -5.39 9.72
C SER A 371 3.64 -5.40 8.70
N GLN A 372 4.82 -5.81 9.17
CA GLN A 372 5.99 -6.09 8.34
C GLN A 372 6.21 -7.60 8.38
N PRO A 373 5.87 -8.33 7.30
CA PRO A 373 6.00 -9.78 7.29
C PRO A 373 7.46 -10.21 7.53
N ILE A 374 7.62 -11.31 8.26
CA ILE A 374 8.91 -11.96 8.51
C ILE A 374 8.86 -13.32 7.82
N PRO A 375 9.85 -13.67 6.98
CA PRO A 375 9.84 -14.93 6.27
C PRO A 375 9.94 -16.10 7.26
N THR A 376 9.14 -17.13 7.02
CA THR A 376 9.10 -18.33 7.87
C THR A 376 10.35 -19.20 7.64
N ASN A 377 10.76 -19.34 6.37
CA ASN A 377 11.92 -20.11 5.96
C ASN A 377 13.14 -19.19 5.92
N LYS A 378 13.84 -19.11 7.06
CA LYS A 378 15.13 -18.42 7.15
C LYS A 378 16.20 -19.25 6.43
N ASN A 379 17.05 -18.56 5.71
CA ASN A 379 18.15 -19.10 4.92
C ASN A 379 19.22 -18.00 4.77
N GLU A 380 20.40 -18.38 4.29
CA GLU A 380 21.55 -17.47 4.17
C GLU A 380 21.20 -16.14 3.46
N GLN A 381 20.40 -16.20 2.39
CA GLN A 381 19.98 -15.01 1.66
C GLN A 381 19.06 -14.12 2.51
N THR A 382 18.02 -14.68 3.12
CA THR A 382 17.11 -13.92 3.99
C THR A 382 17.82 -13.38 5.23
N ASP A 383 18.76 -14.14 5.82
CA ASP A 383 19.57 -13.72 6.96
C ASP A 383 20.42 -12.51 6.59
N TYR A 384 21.10 -12.59 5.45
CA TYR A 384 21.88 -11.49 4.89
C TYR A 384 21.02 -10.25 4.65
N LEU A 385 19.90 -10.38 3.93
CA LEU A 385 19.03 -9.27 3.56
C LEU A 385 18.36 -8.62 4.78
N PHE A 386 17.88 -9.41 5.74
CA PHE A 386 17.25 -8.87 6.95
C PHE A 386 18.26 -8.21 7.88
N LYS A 387 19.45 -8.79 8.04
CA LYS A 387 20.52 -8.14 8.80
C LYS A 387 20.87 -6.81 8.15
N LEU A 388 21.13 -6.83 6.85
CA LEU A 388 21.47 -5.65 6.09
C LEU A 388 20.41 -4.56 6.24
N SER A 389 19.12 -4.90 6.12
CA SER A 389 18.03 -3.92 6.04
C SER A 389 17.52 -3.44 7.40
N PHE A 390 17.64 -4.28 8.43
CA PHE A 390 16.93 -4.09 9.70
C PHE A 390 17.80 -4.25 10.94
N GLU A 391 19.12 -4.46 10.83
CA GLU A 391 20.02 -4.59 11.99
C GLU A 391 19.82 -3.43 12.99
N GLY A 392 19.70 -3.78 14.27
CA GLY A 392 19.42 -2.82 15.35
C GLY A 392 17.97 -2.33 15.43
N THR A 393 17.04 -2.88 14.62
CA THR A 393 15.61 -2.60 14.73
C THR A 393 14.85 -3.77 15.36
N LYS A 394 13.65 -3.48 15.89
CA LYS A 394 12.74 -4.51 16.40
C LYS A 394 12.33 -5.55 15.36
N VAL A 395 12.38 -5.21 14.07
CA VAL A 395 12.08 -6.13 12.97
C VAL A 395 13.13 -7.22 12.91
N TYR A 396 14.41 -6.85 13.01
CA TYR A 396 15.51 -7.81 13.04
C TYR A 396 15.54 -8.62 14.33
N GLU A 397 15.26 -8.00 15.49
CA GLU A 397 15.10 -8.74 16.75
C GLU A 397 14.02 -9.83 16.64
N ASN A 398 12.91 -9.52 15.97
CA ASN A 398 11.84 -10.48 15.74
C ASN A 398 12.17 -11.51 14.66
N TYR A 399 12.99 -11.15 13.67
CA TYR A 399 13.52 -12.08 12.68
C TYR A 399 14.51 -13.05 13.31
N GLN A 400 15.24 -12.68 14.36
CA GLN A 400 16.22 -13.56 15.03
C GLN A 400 15.56 -14.57 15.99
N LYS A 401 14.33 -14.33 16.45
CA LYS A 401 13.52 -15.29 17.21
C LYS A 401 12.99 -16.38 16.29
#